data_AF-A0A559N5K6-F1
#
_entry.id   AF-A0A559N5K6-F1
#
_cell.length_a   1.000
_cell.length_b   1.000
_cell.length_c   1.000
_cell.angle_alpha   90.00
_cell.angle_beta   90.00
_cell.angle_gamma   90.00
#
_symmetry.space_group_name_H-M   'P 1'
#
loop_
_entity.id
_entity.type
_entity.pdbx_description
1 polymer ?
#
loop_
_entity_poly.entity_id
_entity_poly.type
_entity_poly.pdbx_seq_one_letter_code
_entity_poly.pdbx_strand_id
1 'polypeptide(L)'
;MTFDHSNKYLKQNLIFGLLQIGIGIVALLADSINAFFQYGWLMIGIFTLYRNYRERVKPYLILKNNLLSVQKIFGYRKINLSEFSDVEKTKNSLVLFSGEKKRRIGTWPTNKKESESLYAEIDKILTRNKKKE
;
A
#
# COMPACT_ATOMS: atom_id res chain seq x y z
N MET A 1 -9.43 10.59 -8.87
CA MET A 1 -8.91 10.96 -7.54
C MET A 1 -7.68 10.14 -7.22
N THR A 2 -6.69 10.74 -6.58
CA THR A 2 -5.46 10.04 -6.13
C THR A 2 -5.38 10.11 -4.62
N PHE A 3 -4.79 9.09 -4.01
CA PHE A 3 -4.56 9.01 -2.57
C PHE A 3 -3.11 8.60 -2.34
N ASP A 4 -2.44 9.34 -1.48
CA ASP A 4 -1.00 9.25 -1.31
C ASP A 4 -0.65 8.49 -0.04
N HIS A 5 0.62 8.08 0.04
CA HIS A 5 1.15 7.53 1.28
C HIS A 5 1.21 8.62 2.35
N SER A 6 0.76 8.30 3.56
CA SER A 6 0.88 9.22 4.68
C SER A 6 2.35 9.48 5.02
N ASN A 7 2.68 10.73 5.34
CA ASN A 7 4.03 11.09 5.78
C ASN A 7 4.50 10.28 7.00
N LYS A 8 3.58 9.89 7.89
CA LYS A 8 3.89 9.02 9.03
C LYS A 8 4.38 7.64 8.56
N TYR A 9 3.64 7.00 7.66
CA TYR A 9 4.03 5.72 7.08
C TYR A 9 5.38 5.81 6.35
N LEU A 10 5.56 6.85 5.53
CA LEU A 10 6.81 7.07 4.80
C LEU A 10 8.01 7.30 5.72
N LYS A 11 7.86 8.06 6.82
CA LYS A 11 8.92 8.26 7.80
C LYS A 11 9.26 6.96 8.54
N GLN A 12 8.26 6.18 8.94
CA GLN A 12 8.48 4.89 9.60
C GLN A 12 9.26 3.93 8.70
N ASN A 13 8.85 3.76 7.45
CA ASN A 13 9.55 2.91 6.48
C ASN A 13 10.99 3.37 6.22
N LEU A 14 11.24 4.69 6.19
CA LEU A 14 12.59 5.23 6.05
C LEU A 14 13.47 4.85 7.24
N ILE A 15 12.98 5.05 8.46
CA ILE A 15 13.71 4.70 9.70
C ILE A 15 13.98 3.19 9.73
N PHE A 16 12.99 2.35 9.41
CA PHE A 16 13.18 0.90 9.34
C PHE A 16 14.24 0.48 8.31
N GLY A 17 14.22 1.08 7.11
CA GLY A 17 15.23 0.80 6.08
C GLY A 17 16.64 1.19 6.54
N LEU A 18 16.80 2.35 7.18
CA LEU A 18 18.08 2.78 7.73
C LEU A 18 18.57 1.87 8.88
N LEU A 19 17.67 1.43 9.77
CA LEU A 19 18.01 0.48 10.83
C LEU A 19 18.49 -0.86 10.27
N GLN A 20 17.83 -1.38 9.22
CA GLN A 20 18.24 -2.63 8.56
C GLN A 20 19.64 -2.51 7.96
N ILE A 21 19.95 -1.38 7.31
CA ILE A 21 21.29 -1.11 6.79
C ILE A 21 22.29 -1.02 7.93
N GLY A 22 21.96 -0.31 9.01
CA GLY A 22 22.81 -0.20 10.20
C GLY A 22 23.15 -1.56 10.81
N ILE A 23 22.16 -2.45 10.95
CA ILE A 23 22.37 -3.84 11.40
C ILE A 23 23.30 -4.59 10.45
N GLY A 24 23.11 -4.46 9.14
CA GLY A 24 23.98 -5.08 8.14
C GLY A 24 25.44 -4.60 8.23
N ILE A 25 25.65 -3.29 8.42
CA ILE A 25 26.98 -2.70 8.60
C ILE A 25 27.64 -3.22 9.89
N VAL A 26 26.92 -3.21 11.02
CA VAL A 26 27.46 -3.71 12.30
C VAL A 26 27.81 -5.19 12.20
N ALA A 27 26.96 -5.99 11.53
CA ALA A 27 27.21 -7.41 11.32
C ALA A 27 28.46 -7.69 10.46
N LEU A 28 28.72 -6.85 9.45
CA LEU A 28 29.96 -6.91 8.67
C LEU A 28 31.19 -6.55 9.50
N LEU A 29 31.10 -5.52 10.34
CA LEU A 29 32.23 -5.05 11.17
C LEU A 29 32.57 -6.00 12.32
N ALA A 30 31.56 -6.66 12.89
CA ALA A 30 31.75 -7.54 14.05
C ALA A 30 32.19 -8.97 13.66
N ASP A 31 32.24 -9.29 12.36
CA ASP A 31 32.54 -10.62 11.80
C ASP A 31 31.77 -11.77 12.48
N SER A 32 30.62 -11.43 13.07
CA SER A 32 29.96 -12.23 14.10
C SER A 32 28.83 -13.11 13.58
N ILE A 33 28.51 -12.99 12.28
CA ILE A 33 27.40 -13.67 11.64
C ILE A 33 27.83 -14.13 10.24
N ASN A 34 27.37 -15.30 9.81
CA ASN A 34 27.62 -15.84 8.46
C ASN A 34 27.33 -14.77 7.37
N ALA A 35 28.20 -14.69 6.36
CA ALA A 35 28.16 -13.72 5.26
C ALA A 35 26.78 -13.58 4.62
N PHE A 36 26.04 -14.69 4.46
CA PHE A 36 24.68 -14.68 3.94
C PHE A 36 23.74 -13.72 4.72
N PHE A 37 23.83 -13.71 6.05
CA PHE A 37 23.00 -12.85 6.89
C PHE A 37 23.51 -11.41 6.90
N GLN A 38 24.83 -11.19 6.86
CA GLN A 38 25.43 -9.86 6.78
C GLN A 38 24.93 -9.10 5.54
N TYR A 39 25.08 -9.70 4.36
CA TYR A 39 24.62 -9.12 3.09
C TYR A 39 23.10 -9.15 2.95
N GLY A 40 22.42 -10.13 3.57
CA GLY A 40 20.96 -10.22 3.58
C GLY A 40 20.31 -8.98 4.22
N TRP A 41 20.80 -8.54 5.38
CA TRP A 41 20.27 -7.34 6.05
C TRP A 41 20.48 -6.07 5.25
N LEU A 42 21.65 -5.93 4.62
CA LEU A 42 21.93 -4.80 3.71
C LEU A 42 20.97 -4.79 2.51
N MET A 43 20.80 -5.93 1.86
CA MET A 43 19.89 -6.05 0.70
C MET A 43 18.44 -5.73 1.07
N ILE A 44 17.96 -6.23 2.21
CA ILE A 44 16.61 -5.91 2.71
C ILE A 44 16.49 -4.41 2.99
N GLY A 45 17.49 -3.80 3.64
CA GLY A 45 17.52 -2.37 3.92
C GLY A 45 17.48 -1.50 2.66
N ILE A 46 18.32 -1.82 1.67
CA ILE A 46 18.34 -1.15 0.36
C ILE A 46 16.98 -1.28 -0.32
N PHE A 47 16.39 -2.47 -0.32
CA PHE A 47 15.07 -2.70 -0.91
C PHE A 47 13.98 -1.88 -0.22
N THR A 48 14.00 -1.80 1.12
CA THR A 48 13.07 -0.99 1.90
C THR A 48 13.21 0.50 1.56
N LEU A 49 14.43 1.01 1.42
CA LEU A 49 14.68 2.39 1.00
C LEU A 49 14.22 2.67 -0.42
N TYR A 50 14.52 1.78 -1.37
CA TYR A 50 14.06 1.90 -2.75
C TYR A 50 12.53 1.92 -2.83
N ARG A 51 11.87 1.03 -2.08
CA ARG A 51 10.42 1.03 -1.94
C ARG A 51 9.91 2.35 -1.36
N ASN A 52 10.52 2.87 -0.30
CA ASN A 52 10.13 4.14 0.31
C ASN A 52 10.23 5.31 -0.67
N TYR A 53 11.32 5.37 -1.45
CA TYR A 53 11.49 6.37 -2.50
C TYR A 53 10.36 6.28 -3.53
N ARG A 54 10.04 5.07 -4.01
CA ARG A 54 8.93 4.86 -4.95
C ARG A 54 7.56 5.21 -4.38
N GLU A 55 7.33 4.98 -3.10
CA GLU A 55 6.09 5.33 -2.39
C GLU A 55 5.94 6.86 -2.21
N ARG A 56 7.03 7.64 -2.29
CA ARG A 56 7.00 9.12 -2.26
C ARG A 56 6.67 9.75 -3.61
N VAL A 57 7.15 9.14 -4.70
CA VAL A 57 7.03 9.71 -6.05
C VAL A 57 5.72 9.33 -6.73
N LYS A 58 5.06 8.25 -6.28
CA LYS A 58 3.87 7.69 -6.92
C LYS A 58 2.72 7.57 -5.93
N PRO A 59 1.48 7.87 -6.35
CA PRO A 59 0.31 7.76 -5.48
C PRO A 59 0.04 6.30 -5.15
N TYR A 60 -0.40 6.07 -3.91
CA TYR A 60 -0.74 4.73 -3.43
C TYR A 60 -1.97 4.17 -4.13
N LEU A 61 -3.01 4.98 -4.27
CA LEU A 61 -4.25 4.61 -4.94
C LEU A 61 -4.62 5.64 -6.00
N ILE A 62 -5.11 5.16 -7.13
CA ILE A 62 -5.66 5.99 -8.20
C ILE A 62 -7.05 5.47 -8.50
N LEU A 63 -8.06 6.26 -8.20
CA LEU A 63 -9.45 5.98 -8.55
C LEU A 63 -9.82 6.79 -9.79
N LYS A 64 -10.08 6.10 -10.90
CA LYS A 64 -10.52 6.71 -12.16
C LYS A 64 -11.77 5.99 -12.66
N ASN A 65 -12.91 6.68 -12.62
CA ASN A 65 -14.22 6.12 -12.95
C ASN A 65 -14.49 4.84 -12.14
N ASN A 66 -14.69 3.71 -12.80
CA ASN A 66 -14.90 2.41 -12.16
C ASN A 66 -13.59 1.63 -11.94
N LEU A 67 -12.42 2.22 -12.17
CA LEU A 67 -11.15 1.52 -12.06
C LEU A 67 -10.32 2.05 -10.89
N LEU A 68 -10.07 1.18 -9.92
CA LEU A 68 -9.20 1.44 -8.78
C LEU A 68 -7.83 0.79 -9.02
N SER A 69 -6.79 1.60 -9.10
CA SER A 69 -5.40 1.15 -9.23
C SER A 69 -4.69 1.24 -7.89
N VAL A 70 -4.19 0.11 -7.40
CA VAL A 70 -3.46 -0.01 -6.14
C VAL A 70 -1.97 -0.19 -6.42
N GLN A 71 -1.13 0.67 -5.85
CA GLN A 71 0.31 0.56 -6.00
C GLN A 71 0.82 -0.74 -5.36
N LYS A 72 1.68 -1.42 -6.10
CA LYS A 72 2.45 -2.60 -5.70
C LYS A 72 3.92 -2.36 -6.02
N ILE A 73 4.76 -3.28 -5.55
CA ILE A 73 6.22 -3.25 -5.74
C ILE A 73 6.56 -3.06 -7.23
N PHE A 74 5.87 -3.79 -8.11
CA PHE A 74 6.07 -3.78 -9.57
C PHE A 74 4.91 -3.15 -10.35
N GLY A 75 4.48 -1.94 -9.97
CA GLY A 75 3.50 -1.16 -10.73
C GLY A 75 2.14 -1.06 -10.05
N TYR A 76 1.06 -0.97 -10.83
CA TYR A 76 -0.29 -0.82 -10.31
C TYR A 76 -1.12 -2.07 -10.58
N ARG A 77 -1.75 -2.59 -9.54
CA ARG A 77 -2.80 -3.60 -9.66
C ARG A 77 -4.13 -2.89 -9.89
N LYS A 78 -4.78 -3.15 -11.01
CA LYS A 78 -6.09 -2.59 -11.35
C LYS A 78 -7.21 -3.48 -10.78
N ILE A 79 -8.26 -2.85 -10.27
CA ILE A 79 -9.47 -3.48 -9.74
C ILE A 79 -10.64 -2.77 -10.42
N ASN A 80 -11.49 -3.52 -11.12
CA ASN A 80 -12.70 -2.97 -11.71
C ASN A 80 -13.84 -3.00 -10.67
N LEU A 81 -14.29 -1.83 -10.26
CA LEU A 81 -15.35 -1.63 -9.28
C LEU A 81 -16.72 -2.06 -9.81
N SER A 82 -16.93 -2.18 -11.13
CA SER A 82 -18.19 -2.70 -11.68
C SER A 82 -18.40 -4.19 -11.37
N GLU A 83 -17.35 -4.90 -10.97
CA GLU A 83 -17.44 -6.32 -10.60
C GLU A 83 -17.89 -6.51 -9.14
N PHE A 84 -18.11 -5.42 -8.41
CA PHE A 84 -18.46 -5.40 -6.99
C PHE A 84 -19.80 -4.69 -6.80
N SER A 85 -20.59 -5.17 -5.86
CA SER A 85 -21.88 -4.57 -5.51
C SER A 85 -21.78 -3.77 -4.21
N ASP A 86 -20.87 -4.13 -3.31
CA ASP A 86 -20.78 -3.50 -2.00
C ASP A 86 -19.35 -3.23 -1.53
N VAL A 87 -19.23 -2.32 -0.56
CA VAL A 87 -17.96 -1.95 0.09
C VAL A 87 -18.16 -1.85 1.60
N GLU A 88 -17.29 -2.52 2.35
CA GLU A 88 -17.24 -2.41 3.80
C GLU A 88 -15.93 -1.74 4.23
N LYS A 89 -16.04 -0.82 5.19
CA LYS A 89 -14.89 -0.17 5.81
C LYS A 89 -14.47 -0.93 7.06
N THR A 90 -13.18 -1.26 7.12
CA THR A 90 -12.53 -1.78 8.33
C THR A 90 -11.44 -0.80 8.77
N LYS A 91 -10.89 -0.97 9.99
CA LYS A 91 -9.91 -0.05 10.60
C LYS A 91 -8.72 0.31 9.68
N ASN A 92 -8.21 -0.69 8.95
CA ASN A 92 -6.97 -0.58 8.15
C ASN A 92 -7.16 -1.01 6.68
N SER A 93 -8.40 -1.25 6.27
CA SER A 93 -8.70 -1.72 4.92
C SER A 93 -10.13 -1.42 4.49
N LEU A 94 -10.34 -1.48 3.19
CA LEU A 94 -11.65 -1.53 2.56
C LEU A 94 -11.81 -2.92 1.97
N VAL A 95 -13.00 -3.50 2.07
CA VAL A 95 -13.30 -4.79 1.47
C VAL A 95 -14.44 -4.60 0.48
N LEU A 96 -14.20 -4.98 -0.77
CA LEU A 96 -15.20 -4.97 -1.83
C LEU A 96 -15.82 -6.36 -1.94
N PHE A 97 -17.13 -6.44 -2.12
CA PHE A 97 -17.88 -7.69 -2.16
C PHE A 97 -18.85 -7.73 -3.36
N SER A 98 -19.02 -8.92 -3.93
CA SER A 98 -20.14 -9.26 -4.81
C SER A 98 -20.36 -10.77 -4.75
N GLY A 99 -21.46 -11.20 -4.13
CA GLY A 99 -21.68 -12.60 -3.78
C GLY A 99 -20.50 -13.17 -2.98
N GLU A 100 -19.88 -14.23 -3.50
CA GLU A 100 -18.71 -14.88 -2.89
C GLU A 100 -17.39 -14.15 -3.17
N LYS A 101 -17.35 -13.25 -4.15
CA LYS A 101 -16.14 -12.55 -4.58
C LYS A 101 -15.79 -11.44 -3.59
N LYS A 102 -14.61 -11.55 -2.96
CA LYS A 102 -14.10 -10.56 -2.00
C LYS A 102 -12.75 -10.00 -2.44
N ARG A 103 -12.56 -8.67 -2.33
CA ARG A 103 -11.26 -8.02 -2.54
C ARG A 103 -10.95 -7.04 -1.42
N ARG A 104 -9.87 -7.30 -0.70
CA ARG A 104 -9.36 -6.43 0.36
C ARG A 104 -8.32 -5.45 -0.21
N ILE A 105 -8.50 -4.17 0.12
CA ILE A 105 -7.59 -3.06 -0.20
C ILE A 105 -7.10 -2.48 1.12
N GLY A 106 -5.79 -2.47 1.35
CA GLY A 106 -5.22 -1.84 2.54
C GLY A 106 -5.38 -0.32 2.46
N THR A 107 -5.78 0.32 3.56
CA THR A 107 -5.82 1.80 3.67
C THR A 107 -4.86 2.31 4.74
N TRP A 108 -4.25 1.42 5.52
CA TRP A 108 -3.22 1.73 6.50
C TRP A 108 -2.02 2.55 5.98
N PRO A 109 -1.62 2.52 4.69
CA PRO A 109 -0.55 3.39 4.22
C PRO A 109 -0.99 4.84 4.03
N THR A 110 -2.30 5.08 3.84
CA THR A 110 -2.89 6.42 3.64
C THR A 110 -3.23 7.11 4.96
N ASN A 111 -3.54 8.41 4.90
CA ASN A 111 -4.05 9.11 6.09
C ASN A 111 -5.54 8.77 6.34
N LYS A 112 -6.02 8.99 7.56
CA LYS A 112 -7.40 8.67 7.94
C LYS A 112 -8.44 9.39 7.06
N LYS A 113 -8.25 10.69 6.80
CA LYS A 113 -9.17 11.51 5.99
C LYS A 113 -9.26 11.01 4.54
N GLU A 114 -8.13 10.63 3.96
CA GLU A 114 -8.01 10.07 2.62
C GLU A 114 -8.70 8.71 2.53
N SER A 115 -8.49 7.84 3.52
CA SER A 115 -9.19 6.54 3.57
C SER A 115 -10.72 6.69 3.71
N GLU A 116 -11.19 7.72 4.42
CA GLU A 116 -12.61 8.07 4.55
C GLU A 116 -13.18 8.58 3.23
N SER A 117 -12.46 9.49 2.58
CA SER A 117 -12.82 10.01 1.27
C SER A 117 -12.85 8.92 0.20
N LEU A 118 -11.89 8.00 0.20
CA LEU A 118 -11.85 6.85 -0.70
C LEU A 118 -13.07 5.95 -0.52
N TYR A 119 -13.44 5.63 0.72
CA TYR A 119 -14.63 4.84 1.01
C TYR A 119 -15.88 5.50 0.45
N ALA A 120 -16.10 6.77 0.78
CA ALA A 120 -17.28 7.51 0.34
C ALA A 120 -17.39 7.57 -1.19
N GLU A 121 -16.27 7.76 -1.88
CA GLU A 121 -16.28 7.82 -3.35
C GLU A 121 -16.54 6.44 -3.97
N ILE A 122 -15.96 5.37 -3.43
CA ILE A 122 -16.26 4.00 -3.88
C ILE A 122 -17.73 3.66 -3.64
N ASP A 123 -18.25 3.91 -2.44
CA ASP A 123 -19.65 3.64 -2.09
C ASP A 123 -20.63 4.38 -3.02
N LYS A 124 -20.34 5.64 -3.32
CA LYS A 124 -21.08 6.42 -4.31
C LYS A 124 -21.04 5.81 -5.71
N ILE A 125 -19.87 5.32 -6.15
CA ILE A 125 -19.70 4.66 -7.45
C ILE A 125 -20.52 3.37 -7.50
N LEU A 126 -20.45 2.54 -6.46
CA LEU A 126 -21.19 1.27 -6.39
C LEU A 126 -22.70 1.51 -6.36
N THR A 127 -23.16 2.47 -5.56
CA THR A 127 -24.57 2.88 -5.51
C THR A 127 -25.06 3.38 -6.86
N ARG A 128 -24.24 4.14 -7.60
CA ARG A 128 -24.57 4.60 -8.95
C ARG A 128 -24.66 3.44 -9.94
N ASN A 129 -23.79 2.44 -9.83
CA ASN A 129 -23.81 1.27 -10.71
C ASN A 129 -25.07 0.43 -10.48
N LYS A 130 -25.49 0.23 -9.21
CA LYS A 130 -26.75 -0.47 -8.86
C LYS A 130 -28.00 0.18 -9.48
N LYS A 131 -28.01 1.51 -9.66
CA LYS A 131 -29.15 2.24 -10.24
C LYS A 131 -29.23 2.18 -11.77
N LYS A 132 -28.21 1.64 -12.43
CA LYS A 132 -28.13 1.52 -13.90
C LYS A 132 -28.47 0.11 -14.38
N GLU A 133 -28.53 -0.85 -13.47
CA GLU A 133 -29.05 -2.20 -13.68
C GLU A 133 -30.55 -2.23 -13.40
#